data_AF-A0A091IH52-F1
#
_entry.id   AF-A0A091IH52-F1
#
_cell.length_a   1.000
_cell.length_b   1.000
_cell.length_c   1.000
_cell.angle_alpha   90.00
_cell.angle_beta   90.00
_cell.angle_gamma   90.00
#
_symmetry.space_group_name_H-M   'P 1'
#
loop_
_entity.id
_entity.type
_entity.pdbx_description
1 polymer ?
#
loop_
_entity_poly.entity_id
_entity_poly.type
_entity_poly.pdbx_seq_one_letter_code
_entity_poly.pdbx_strand_id
1 'polypeptide(L)'
;QVHRLRSVDNLFVVVQEFKDYQFKENKEDALKDLEDLVKKLPWTDPLKVWELNNSLKKKKTKRKKHNLQSTASKEKLNDDGEDEGADQKDGSEQEDSAQNTAGVEPAGGQDREKTQGNEEDDNEQSDAKDELQAGCGSETKAGDSKTGEGEAKVLRFRVTCNRAGDKHSFTSNEAARDFGGAVQEHFQWKADMTNFDVEVLLNIHNNEVVVGIALTEESLHRRNITHFGPTTLRSTLAYGMLRLCDPQPTDIIIDPMCGTGAIPIEGATEWPGCYHIAGDNNPQAVKRAANNICSLLKKNENKESSTPLGIPLDIIQWDICNLPLRTGSVDIIVTDMPFGKRIGSKKKNWDLYPACLMEMGRICTPGTGRAVLLTQDKKCFAKALSRLGHIWRRGQTVWVNVGGLHAAVYLLKRT
;
A
#
# COMPACT_ATOMS: atom_id res chain seq x y z
N GLN A 1 16.90 12.06 -5.93
CA GLN A 1 17.09 10.59 -5.88
C GLN A 1 16.18 9.93 -4.83
N VAL A 2 15.94 10.55 -3.67
CA VAL A 2 15.11 9.98 -2.56
C VAL A 2 13.71 9.46 -2.94
N HIS A 3 13.01 10.10 -3.89
CA HIS A 3 11.71 9.63 -4.40
C HIS A 3 11.75 8.32 -5.20
N ARG A 4 12.93 7.73 -5.37
CA ARG A 4 13.10 6.41 -6.01
C ARG A 4 13.34 5.30 -4.98
N LEU A 5 13.41 5.63 -3.68
CA LEU A 5 13.54 4.63 -2.63
C LEU A 5 12.30 3.72 -2.63
N ARG A 6 12.54 2.41 -2.63
CA ARG A 6 11.47 1.40 -2.69
C ARG A 6 11.14 0.77 -1.35
N SER A 7 12.01 0.91 -0.36
CA SER A 7 11.84 0.37 1.00
C SER A 7 11.22 1.36 1.99
N VAL A 8 10.83 2.55 1.53
CA VAL A 8 10.29 3.64 2.37
C VAL A 8 8.86 3.95 1.94
N ASP A 9 7.96 4.10 2.90
CA ASP A 9 6.56 4.48 2.66
C ASP A 9 6.44 6.01 2.46
N ASN A 10 6.88 6.80 3.44
CA ASN A 10 6.71 8.26 3.42
C ASN A 10 8.06 8.96 3.59
N LEU A 11 8.21 10.11 2.94
CA LEU A 11 9.37 10.99 3.12
C LEU A 11 8.90 12.29 3.76
N PHE A 12 9.64 12.79 4.73
CA PHE A 12 9.48 14.12 5.30
C PHE A 12 10.83 14.71 5.62
N VAL A 13 10.92 16.04 5.66
CA VAL A 13 12.08 16.76 6.17
C VAL A 13 11.83 17.08 7.65
N VAL A 14 12.80 16.75 8.50
CA VAL A 14 12.72 17.04 9.94
C VAL A 14 12.93 18.54 10.13
N VAL A 15 12.01 19.17 10.85
CA VAL A 15 12.13 20.55 11.33
C VAL A 15 12.92 20.55 12.63
N GLN A 16 12.53 19.69 13.57
CA GLN A 16 13.23 19.48 14.83
C GLN A 16 12.84 18.12 15.43
N GLU A 17 13.81 17.49 16.09
CA GLU A 17 13.62 16.29 16.89
C GLU A 17 13.90 16.61 18.37
N PHE A 18 13.06 16.08 19.25
CA PHE A 18 13.19 16.13 20.70
C PHE A 18 13.13 14.70 21.22
N LYS A 19 14.21 14.18 21.79
CA LYS A 19 14.28 12.78 22.24
C LYS A 19 13.64 12.53 23.60
N ASP A 20 13.73 13.52 24.49
CA ASP A 20 13.26 13.43 25.88
C ASP A 20 12.31 14.60 26.21
N TYR A 21 11.26 14.76 25.39
CA TYR A 21 10.24 15.78 25.56
C TYR A 21 9.45 15.54 26.87
N GLN A 22 9.49 16.51 27.77
CA GLN A 22 8.81 16.44 29.06
C GLN A 22 7.38 16.91 28.92
N PHE A 23 6.47 15.99 28.62
CA PHE A 23 5.05 16.30 28.61
C PHE A 23 4.56 16.65 30.01
N LYS A 24 3.82 17.76 30.12
CA LYS A 24 3.15 18.13 31.36
C LYS A 24 1.99 17.16 31.62
N GLU A 25 1.72 16.88 32.89
CA GLU A 25 0.63 15.97 33.29
C GLU A 25 -0.73 16.52 32.89
N ASN A 26 -0.91 17.84 33.08
CA ASN A 26 -2.14 18.51 32.71
C ASN A 26 -2.28 18.66 31.19
N LYS A 27 -3.46 18.34 30.68
CA LYS A 27 -3.79 18.35 29.25
C LYS A 27 -3.65 19.75 28.65
N GLU A 28 -4.24 20.76 29.27
CA GLU A 28 -4.22 22.13 28.73
C GLU A 28 -2.79 22.66 28.65
N ASP A 29 -1.99 22.39 29.68
CA ASP A 29 -0.60 22.85 29.72
C ASP A 29 0.29 22.11 28.72
N ALA A 30 0.02 20.82 28.46
CA ALA A 30 0.74 20.03 27.48
C ALA A 30 0.42 20.48 26.04
N LEU A 31 -0.85 20.74 25.73
CA LEU A 31 -1.27 21.27 24.43
C LEU A 31 -0.73 22.69 24.21
N LYS A 32 -0.75 23.53 25.25
CA LYS A 32 -0.17 24.88 25.19
C LYS A 32 1.34 24.84 24.92
N ASP A 33 2.06 23.91 25.53
CA ASP A 33 3.49 23.74 25.30
C ASP A 33 3.79 23.34 23.84
N LEU A 34 2.97 22.47 23.24
CA LEU A 34 3.05 22.15 21.81
C LEU A 34 2.74 23.36 20.92
N GLU A 35 1.75 24.18 21.28
CA GLU A 35 1.40 25.42 20.59
C GLU A 35 2.60 26.41 20.59
N ASP A 36 3.18 26.64 21.77
CA ASP A 36 4.31 27.55 21.97
C ASP A 36 5.58 27.07 21.26
N LEU A 37 5.69 25.76 20.99
CA LEU A 37 6.80 25.17 20.25
C LEU A 37 6.93 25.75 18.84
N VAL A 38 5.81 26.01 18.16
CA VAL A 38 5.80 26.47 16.75
C VAL A 38 6.66 27.70 16.54
N LYS A 39 6.62 28.66 17.47
CA LYS A 39 7.38 29.92 17.39
C LYS A 39 8.88 29.73 17.58
N LYS A 40 9.30 28.61 18.18
CA LYS A 40 10.71 28.27 18.48
C LYS A 40 11.36 27.38 17.42
N LEU A 41 10.58 26.79 16.52
CA LEU A 41 11.06 25.81 15.55
C LEU A 41 11.82 26.46 14.37
N PRO A 42 12.92 25.85 13.88
CA PRO A 42 13.72 26.40 12.79
C PRO A 42 13.13 26.06 11.41
N TRP A 43 12.03 26.72 11.04
CA TRP A 43 11.27 26.39 9.83
C TRP A 43 11.97 26.72 8.49
N THR A 44 12.92 27.65 8.48
CA THR A 44 13.45 28.25 7.26
C THR A 44 14.08 27.24 6.29
N ASP A 45 14.96 26.36 6.78
CA ASP A 45 15.65 25.39 5.91
C ASP A 45 14.77 24.19 5.51
N PRO A 46 13.97 23.58 6.42
CA PRO A 46 12.96 22.58 6.05
C PRO A 46 11.99 23.06 4.96
N LEU A 47 11.55 24.32 5.02
CA LEU A 47 10.67 24.90 4.00
C LEU A 47 11.36 25.03 2.65
N LYS A 48 12.62 25.49 2.60
CA LYS A 48 13.40 25.49 1.35
C LYS A 48 13.52 24.09 0.74
N VAL A 49 13.75 23.07 1.58
CA VAL A 49 13.82 21.68 1.12
C VAL A 49 12.47 21.21 0.56
N TRP A 50 11.36 21.54 1.23
CA TRP A 50 10.01 21.26 0.74
C TRP A 50 9.69 21.97 -0.58
N GLU A 51 10.06 23.25 -0.74
CA GLU A 51 9.88 24.01 -1.98
C GLU A 51 10.67 23.40 -3.14
N LEU A 52 11.95 23.08 -2.89
CA LEU A 52 12.81 22.40 -3.86
C LEU A 52 12.17 21.07 -4.29
N ASN A 53 11.67 20.29 -3.34
CA ASN A 53 10.98 19.04 -3.60
C ASN A 53 9.73 19.22 -4.48
N ASN A 54 8.91 20.24 -4.22
CA ASN A 54 7.73 20.53 -5.01
C ASN A 54 8.05 21.00 -6.43
N SER A 55 9.14 21.75 -6.62
CA SER A 55 9.62 22.13 -7.95
C SER A 55 9.96 20.89 -8.81
N LEU A 56 10.54 19.86 -8.18
CA LEU A 56 10.87 18.59 -8.83
C LEU A 56 9.61 17.79 -9.19
N LYS A 57 8.60 17.77 -8.32
CA LYS A 57 7.29 17.18 -8.61
C LYS A 57 6.63 17.84 -9.81
N LYS A 58 6.53 19.18 -9.82
CA LYS A 58 5.94 19.95 -10.93
C LYS A 58 6.66 19.68 -12.26
N LYS A 59 8.00 19.57 -12.26
CA LYS A 59 8.79 19.20 -13.45
C LYS A 59 8.47 17.77 -13.95
N LYS A 60 8.30 16.79 -13.05
CA LYS A 60 7.88 15.43 -13.42
C LYS A 60 6.48 15.40 -14.03
N THR A 61 5.52 16.12 -13.44
CA THR A 61 4.14 16.18 -13.94
C THR A 61 4.05 16.88 -15.29
N LYS A 62 4.82 17.97 -15.50
CA LYS A 62 4.91 18.64 -16.81
C LYS A 62 5.52 17.74 -17.89
N ARG A 63 6.59 17.00 -17.59
CA ARG A 63 7.15 16.00 -18.52
C ARG A 63 6.14 14.90 -18.87
N LYS A 64 5.37 14.42 -17.90
CA LYS A 64 4.31 13.43 -18.14
C LYS A 64 3.19 13.98 -19.04
N LYS A 65 2.74 15.23 -18.81
CA LYS A 65 1.73 15.90 -19.66
C LYS A 65 2.23 16.19 -21.08
N HIS A 66 3.49 16.62 -21.22
CA HIS A 66 4.08 16.88 -22.54
C HIS A 66 4.21 15.59 -23.37
N ASN A 67 4.61 14.48 -22.75
CA ASN A 67 4.64 13.17 -23.43
C ASN A 67 3.24 12.69 -23.84
N LEU A 68 2.21 12.95 -23.02
CA LEU A 68 0.81 12.63 -23.35
C LEU A 68 0.24 13.49 -24.49
N GLN A 69 0.67 14.75 -24.61
CA GLN A 69 0.26 15.63 -25.72
C GLN A 69 1.02 15.32 -27.01
N SER A 70 2.29 14.92 -26.95
CA SER A 70 3.04 14.51 -28.15
C SER A 70 2.56 13.18 -28.72
N THR A 71 2.09 12.24 -27.90
CA THR A 71 1.46 10.99 -28.37
C THR A 71 0.10 11.25 -29.00
N ALA A 72 -0.75 12.11 -28.41
CA ALA A 72 -2.05 12.49 -28.98
C ALA A 72 -1.94 13.27 -30.30
N SER A 73 -0.79 13.91 -30.55
CA SER A 73 -0.52 14.62 -31.82
C SER A 73 -0.02 13.67 -32.92
N LYS A 74 0.55 12.51 -32.56
CA LYS A 74 0.97 11.47 -33.50
C LYS A 74 -0.18 10.56 -33.94
N GLU A 75 -1.19 10.35 -33.10
CA GLU A 75 -2.38 9.55 -33.44
C GLU A 75 -3.33 10.26 -34.42
N LYS A 76 -3.23 11.60 -34.57
CA LYS A 76 -4.06 12.38 -35.51
C LYS A 76 -3.54 12.45 -36.96
N LEU A 77 -2.49 11.71 -37.30
CA LEU A 77 -1.87 11.76 -38.64
C LEU A 77 -2.04 10.48 -39.47
N ASN A 78 -2.78 9.47 -38.99
CA ASN A 78 -2.95 8.19 -39.69
C ASN A 78 -4.43 7.77 -39.81
N ASP A 79 -5.32 8.65 -40.28
CA ASP A 79 -6.68 8.26 -40.65
C ASP A 79 -7.11 9.01 -41.91
N ASP A 80 -6.87 8.40 -43.07
CA ASP A 80 -7.48 8.74 -44.36
C ASP A 80 -7.54 7.47 -45.25
N GLY A 81 -8.75 6.98 -45.50
CA GLY A 81 -9.15 6.03 -46.56
C GLY A 81 -9.09 4.53 -46.20
N GLU A 82 -10.07 3.66 -46.47
CA GLU A 82 -11.26 3.71 -47.34
C GLU A 82 -12.32 2.71 -46.82
N ASP A 83 -13.58 3.01 -47.16
CA ASP A 83 -14.83 2.31 -46.88
C ASP A 83 -15.17 1.36 -48.04
N GLU A 84 -15.57 0.10 -47.78
CA GLU A 84 -16.58 -0.64 -48.57
C GLU A 84 -17.15 -1.81 -47.74
N GLY A 85 -18.48 -1.87 -47.64
CA GLY A 85 -19.23 -2.88 -46.89
C GLY A 85 -19.79 -4.03 -47.73
N ALA A 86 -20.29 -5.07 -47.06
CA ALA A 86 -21.36 -5.94 -47.55
C ALA A 86 -21.99 -6.77 -46.42
N ASP A 87 -23.32 -6.84 -46.46
CA ASP A 87 -24.30 -7.56 -45.64
C ASP A 87 -24.07 -9.08 -45.48
N GLN A 88 -24.55 -9.65 -44.36
CA GLN A 88 -25.65 -10.65 -44.38
C GLN A 88 -26.20 -11.00 -42.98
N LYS A 89 -27.54 -11.15 -42.95
CA LYS A 89 -28.44 -11.54 -41.85
C LYS A 89 -28.53 -13.06 -41.67
N ASP A 90 -28.75 -13.50 -40.43
CA ASP A 90 -29.83 -14.40 -39.95
C ASP A 90 -29.63 -14.57 -38.42
N GLY A 91 -30.61 -14.60 -37.51
CA GLY A 91 -32.05 -14.79 -37.63
C GLY A 91 -32.51 -16.01 -36.83
N SER A 92 -32.71 -15.88 -35.51
CA SER A 92 -33.70 -16.70 -34.75
C SER A 92 -33.87 -16.22 -33.30
N GLU A 93 -35.09 -15.79 -32.98
CA GLU A 93 -35.63 -15.54 -31.64
C GLU A 93 -36.13 -16.86 -31.00
N GLN A 94 -36.07 -16.99 -29.67
CA GLN A 94 -37.26 -17.17 -28.81
C GLN A 94 -36.92 -17.26 -27.30
N GLU A 95 -37.58 -16.35 -26.57
CA GLU A 95 -38.02 -16.31 -25.16
C GLU A 95 -38.68 -17.62 -24.66
N ASP A 96 -39.01 -17.88 -23.39
CA ASP A 96 -38.69 -17.40 -22.04
C ASP A 96 -39.53 -18.25 -21.04
N SER A 97 -39.21 -18.16 -19.75
CA SER A 97 -40.11 -18.25 -18.58
C SER A 97 -40.50 -19.58 -17.87
N ALA A 98 -40.13 -19.58 -16.57
CA ALA A 98 -40.92 -19.89 -15.35
C ALA A 98 -41.46 -21.33 -15.11
N GLN A 99 -41.74 -21.87 -13.91
CA GLN A 99 -41.53 -21.65 -12.46
C GLN A 99 -42.24 -22.88 -11.79
N ASN A 100 -41.84 -23.34 -10.59
CA ASN A 100 -42.79 -23.76 -9.54
C ASN A 100 -42.14 -24.09 -8.18
N THR A 101 -42.93 -23.84 -7.13
CA THR A 101 -42.63 -23.66 -5.70
C THR A 101 -43.21 -24.74 -4.78
N ALA A 102 -42.64 -24.89 -3.56
CA ALA A 102 -43.25 -25.15 -2.22
C ALA A 102 -42.23 -25.91 -1.34
N GLY A 103 -41.79 -25.50 -0.13
CA GLY A 103 -42.49 -25.20 1.14
C GLY A 103 -42.24 -26.38 2.12
N VAL A 104 -41.57 -26.26 3.28
CA VAL A 104 -42.15 -25.98 4.63
C VAL A 104 -41.02 -26.05 5.70
N GLU A 105 -41.03 -25.13 6.66
CA GLU A 105 -40.34 -25.08 8.00
C GLU A 105 -41.40 -25.29 9.13
N PRO A 106 -41.18 -25.24 10.49
CA PRO A 106 -40.03 -24.76 11.31
C PRO A 106 -39.75 -25.54 12.65
N ALA A 107 -38.77 -25.02 13.42
CA ALA A 107 -38.63 -24.94 14.90
C ALA A 107 -37.20 -25.35 15.34
N GLY A 108 -36.45 -24.69 16.23
CA GLY A 108 -36.69 -23.63 17.21
C GLY A 108 -35.82 -23.96 18.44
N GLY A 109 -34.92 -23.06 18.87
CA GLY A 109 -34.08 -23.28 20.06
C GLY A 109 -33.06 -22.17 20.29
N GLN A 110 -33.35 -21.31 21.27
CA GLN A 110 -32.51 -20.22 21.78
C GLN A 110 -31.38 -20.78 22.66
N ASP A 111 -30.20 -20.15 22.63
CA ASP A 111 -29.47 -19.87 23.86
C ASP A 111 -28.57 -18.63 23.72
N ARG A 112 -28.66 -17.78 24.74
CA ARG A 112 -27.94 -16.52 24.93
C ARG A 112 -26.78 -16.79 25.87
N GLU A 113 -25.55 -16.45 25.48
CA GLU A 113 -24.49 -16.12 26.44
C GLU A 113 -23.75 -14.85 26.02
N LYS A 114 -23.81 -13.87 26.93
CA LYS A 114 -23.09 -12.60 26.86
C LYS A 114 -21.63 -12.85 27.22
N THR A 115 -20.70 -12.40 26.39
CA THR A 115 -19.33 -12.11 26.83
C THR A 115 -18.92 -10.76 26.28
N GLN A 116 -18.66 -9.81 27.19
CA GLN A 116 -18.14 -8.47 26.88
C GLN A 116 -16.65 -8.58 26.52
N GLY A 117 -16.27 -8.06 25.36
CA GLY A 117 -14.90 -7.79 24.97
C GLY A 117 -14.87 -6.43 24.27
N ASN A 118 -14.10 -5.50 24.81
CA ASN A 118 -13.87 -4.17 24.24
C ASN A 118 -13.09 -4.33 22.92
N GLU A 119 -13.68 -3.91 21.82
CA GLU A 119 -13.03 -3.72 20.52
C GLU A 119 -13.07 -2.22 20.20
N GLU A 120 -11.88 -1.61 20.10
CA GLU A 120 -11.68 -0.30 19.50
C GLU A 120 -11.53 -0.53 17.99
N ASP A 121 -12.62 -0.30 17.26
CA ASP A 121 -12.65 -0.30 15.80
C ASP A 121 -12.26 1.09 15.26
N ASP A 122 -11.17 1.11 14.50
CA ASP A 122 -10.79 2.23 13.63
C ASP A 122 -11.75 2.30 12.44
N ASN A 123 -12.57 3.35 12.43
CA ASN A 123 -13.65 3.56 11.47
C ASN A 123 -13.11 4.14 10.14
N GLU A 124 -12.99 3.29 9.12
CA GLU A 124 -12.84 3.71 7.71
C GLU A 124 -14.21 4.15 7.16
N GLN A 125 -14.39 5.47 7.17
CA GLN A 125 -15.26 6.33 6.34
C GLN A 125 -16.21 5.61 5.36
N SER A 126 -17.50 5.57 5.73
CA SER A 126 -18.63 5.23 4.86
C SER A 126 -19.13 6.45 4.08
N ASP A 127 -19.34 6.26 2.77
CA ASP A 127 -20.04 7.18 1.88
C ASP A 127 -21.47 7.47 2.37
N ALA A 128 -21.77 8.74 2.65
CA ALA A 128 -23.12 9.24 2.81
C ALA A 128 -23.52 10.01 1.55
N LYS A 129 -24.46 9.44 0.78
CA LYS A 129 -25.37 10.21 -0.05
C LYS A 129 -26.29 10.98 0.89
N ASP A 130 -26.43 12.29 0.69
CA ASP A 130 -27.65 12.95 1.13
C ASP A 130 -28.06 14.11 0.24
N GLU A 131 -29.35 14.38 0.33
CA GLU A 131 -30.23 14.95 -0.67
C GLU A 131 -30.15 16.47 -0.83
N LEU A 132 -30.66 16.90 -1.99
CA LEU A 132 -30.88 18.29 -2.37
C LEU A 132 -31.83 19.01 -1.40
N GLN A 133 -31.40 20.16 -0.89
CA GLN A 133 -32.30 21.26 -0.57
C GLN A 133 -31.80 22.57 -1.17
N ALA A 134 -32.65 23.13 -2.04
CA ALA A 134 -32.48 24.41 -2.69
C ALA A 134 -32.63 25.56 -1.68
N GLY A 135 -31.63 26.44 -1.62
CA GLY A 135 -31.67 27.72 -0.91
C GLY A 135 -31.14 28.81 -1.83
N CYS A 136 -32.05 29.62 -2.36
CA CYS A 136 -31.81 30.79 -3.19
C CYS A 136 -31.13 31.90 -2.36
N GLY A 137 -30.04 32.48 -2.90
CA GLY A 137 -29.34 33.62 -2.31
C GLY A 137 -28.43 34.26 -3.36
N SER A 138 -29.01 35.14 -4.18
CA SER A 138 -28.33 35.95 -5.19
C SER A 138 -27.62 37.12 -4.53
N GLU A 139 -26.29 37.19 -4.58
CA GLU A 139 -25.55 38.46 -4.46
C GLU A 139 -24.43 38.55 -5.50
N THR A 140 -24.76 39.30 -6.55
CA THR A 140 -23.95 40.20 -7.38
C THR A 140 -22.41 40.11 -7.36
N LYS A 141 -21.86 39.78 -8.53
CA LYS A 141 -20.51 40.14 -8.97
C LYS A 141 -20.39 41.66 -9.11
N ALA A 142 -19.38 42.25 -8.49
CA ALA A 142 -18.77 43.50 -8.93
C ALA A 142 -17.26 43.27 -9.04
N GLY A 143 -16.75 43.41 -10.26
CA GLY A 143 -15.31 43.41 -10.50
C GLY A 143 -14.72 44.74 -10.08
N ASP A 144 -13.55 44.69 -9.46
CA ASP A 144 -12.60 45.78 -9.56
C ASP A 144 -11.24 45.21 -9.93
N SER A 145 -10.71 45.74 -11.03
CA SER A 145 -9.41 45.40 -11.58
C SER A 145 -8.43 46.43 -11.05
N LYS A 146 -7.60 46.04 -10.09
CA LYS A 146 -6.40 46.81 -9.74
C LYS A 146 -5.19 45.88 -9.71
N THR A 147 -4.31 46.14 -10.67
CA THR A 147 -2.96 45.65 -10.80
C THR A 147 -2.16 45.95 -9.53
N GLY A 148 -1.81 44.91 -8.78
CA GLY A 148 -0.90 44.95 -7.65
C GLY A 148 0.24 43.96 -7.87
N GLU A 149 1.45 44.39 -7.57
CA GLU A 149 2.70 43.64 -7.67
C GLU A 149 2.64 42.34 -6.85
N GLY A 150 2.89 41.20 -7.52
CA GLY A 150 3.30 39.92 -6.94
C GLY A 150 2.72 39.52 -5.58
N GLU A 151 1.41 39.37 -5.44
CA GLU A 151 0.83 38.72 -4.25
C GLU A 151 1.39 37.29 -4.13
N ALA A 152 2.22 37.07 -3.11
CA ALA A 152 2.69 35.75 -2.75
C ALA A 152 1.46 34.90 -2.41
N LYS A 153 1.16 33.93 -3.28
CA LYS A 153 0.00 33.04 -3.14
C LYS A 153 0.00 32.42 -1.74
N VAL A 154 -1.02 32.74 -0.94
CA VAL A 154 -1.22 32.15 0.40
C VAL A 154 -1.28 30.63 0.27
N LEU A 155 -0.39 29.93 0.99
CA LEU A 155 -0.35 28.47 0.98
C LEU A 155 -1.52 27.90 1.77
N ARG A 156 -2.02 26.75 1.32
CA ARG A 156 -2.93 25.92 2.10
C ARG A 156 -2.16 24.85 2.84
N PHE A 157 -2.58 24.53 4.05
CA PHE A 157 -1.86 23.53 4.85
C PHE A 157 -2.78 22.65 5.68
N ARG A 158 -2.25 21.51 6.11
CA ARG A 158 -2.82 20.70 7.19
C ARG A 158 -1.73 20.32 8.19
N VAL A 159 -2.16 19.97 9.40
CA VAL A 159 -1.32 19.30 10.39
C VAL A 159 -1.82 17.88 10.58
N THR A 160 -0.89 16.92 10.55
CA THR A 160 -1.18 15.52 10.85
C THR A 160 -0.37 15.10 12.06
N CYS A 161 -1.07 14.72 13.13
CA CYS A 161 -0.45 14.21 14.33
C CYS A 161 -0.51 12.69 14.37
N ASN A 162 0.65 12.02 14.44
CA ASN A 162 0.74 10.59 14.70
C ASN A 162 1.23 10.40 16.13
N ARG A 163 0.42 9.78 16.98
CA ARG A 163 0.73 9.58 18.39
C ARG A 163 0.78 8.11 18.72
N ALA A 164 1.83 7.69 19.42
CA ALA A 164 1.98 6.36 19.97
C ALA A 164 2.51 6.44 21.41
N GLY A 165 1.93 5.63 22.31
CA GLY A 165 2.22 5.64 23.74
C GLY A 165 1.00 6.00 24.58
N ASP A 166 1.03 5.55 25.83
CA ASP A 166 -0.17 5.42 26.67
C ASP A 166 -0.26 6.51 27.75
N LYS A 167 0.75 7.39 27.82
CA LYS A 167 0.96 8.36 28.91
C LYS A 167 0.55 9.80 28.56
N HIS A 168 0.00 10.02 27.37
CA HIS A 168 -0.38 11.37 26.93
C HIS A 168 -1.80 11.71 27.40
N SER A 169 -1.98 12.89 27.99
CA SER A 169 -3.28 13.39 28.48
C SER A 169 -4.17 13.99 27.38
N PHE A 170 -3.75 13.90 26.12
CA PHE A 170 -4.42 14.47 24.95
C PHE A 170 -4.51 13.48 23.78
N THR A 171 -5.46 13.71 22.88
CA THR A 171 -5.63 12.94 21.64
C THR A 171 -4.81 13.52 20.49
N SER A 172 -4.55 12.72 19.45
CA SER A 172 -3.84 13.17 18.25
C SER A 172 -4.58 14.32 17.55
N ASN A 173 -5.91 14.29 17.54
CA ASN A 173 -6.73 15.33 16.90
C ASN A 173 -6.63 16.66 17.65
N GLU A 174 -6.59 16.63 18.98
CA GLU A 174 -6.41 17.84 19.80
C GLU A 174 -5.03 18.45 19.59
N ALA A 175 -3.97 17.63 19.63
CA ALA A 175 -2.62 18.09 19.35
C ALA A 175 -2.49 18.67 17.92
N ALA A 176 -3.07 18.01 16.91
CA ALA A 176 -3.07 18.52 15.54
C ALA A 176 -3.82 19.85 15.40
N ARG A 177 -4.96 19.99 16.08
CA ARG A 177 -5.78 21.21 16.06
C ARG A 177 -5.04 22.39 16.69
N ASP A 178 -4.52 22.23 17.90
CA ASP A 178 -3.92 23.33 18.67
C ASP A 178 -2.56 23.72 18.06
N PHE A 179 -1.74 22.73 17.69
CA PHE A 179 -0.51 22.96 16.94
C PHE A 179 -0.78 23.60 15.57
N GLY A 180 -1.84 23.15 14.88
CA GLY A 180 -2.27 23.74 13.61
C GLY A 180 -2.72 25.18 13.72
N GLY A 181 -3.42 25.55 14.80
CA GLY A 181 -3.76 26.93 15.13
C GLY A 181 -2.51 27.81 15.25
N ALA A 182 -1.49 27.33 15.96
CA ALA A 182 -0.22 28.04 16.07
C ALA A 182 0.53 28.17 14.74
N VAL A 183 0.54 27.13 13.90
CA VAL A 183 1.13 27.18 12.56
C VAL A 183 0.40 28.21 11.69
N GLN A 184 -0.94 28.25 11.76
CA GLN A 184 -1.74 29.26 11.07
C GLN A 184 -1.43 30.68 11.55
N GLU A 185 -1.33 30.90 12.86
CA GLU A 185 -0.95 32.21 13.41
C GLU A 185 0.46 32.62 12.97
N HIS A 186 1.41 31.69 12.98
CA HIS A 186 2.80 31.95 12.66
C HIS A 186 3.04 32.27 11.17
N PHE A 187 2.40 31.52 10.26
CA PHE A 187 2.65 31.64 8.82
C PHE A 187 1.54 32.36 8.04
N GLN A 188 0.38 32.60 8.66
CA GLN A 188 -0.81 33.13 8.00
C GLN A 188 -1.28 32.26 6.81
N TRP A 189 -1.00 30.94 6.86
CA TRP A 189 -1.48 29.97 5.89
C TRP A 189 -2.95 29.62 6.11
N LYS A 190 -3.64 29.17 5.06
CA LYS A 190 -5.05 28.76 5.14
C LYS A 190 -5.15 27.27 5.45
N ALA A 191 -5.84 26.89 6.54
CA ALA A 191 -6.11 25.50 6.83
C ALA A 191 -7.02 24.87 5.75
N ASP A 192 -6.62 23.72 5.20
CA ASP A 192 -7.40 22.93 4.23
C ASP A 192 -7.07 21.44 4.42
N MET A 193 -8.01 20.65 4.93
CA MET A 193 -7.75 19.23 5.28
C MET A 193 -7.71 18.32 4.06
N THR A 194 -8.22 18.80 2.91
CA THR A 194 -8.39 18.01 1.69
C THR A 194 -7.43 18.45 0.59
N ASN A 195 -7.35 19.75 0.32
CA ASN A 195 -6.56 20.33 -0.76
C ASN A 195 -5.45 21.24 -0.21
N PHE A 196 -4.57 20.69 0.62
CA PHE A 196 -3.41 21.40 1.15
C PHE A 196 -2.23 21.38 0.17
N ASP A 197 -1.38 22.40 0.26
CA ASP A 197 -0.10 22.47 -0.43
C ASP A 197 1.03 21.93 0.47
N VAL A 198 0.96 22.20 1.78
CA VAL A 198 1.93 21.78 2.82
C VAL A 198 1.25 20.86 3.82
N GLU A 199 1.89 19.74 4.16
CA GLU A 199 1.50 18.93 5.31
C GLU A 199 2.60 18.99 6.36
N VAL A 200 2.25 19.50 7.54
CA VAL A 200 3.11 19.53 8.72
C VAL A 200 2.82 18.28 9.55
N LEU A 201 3.87 17.54 9.89
CA LEU A 201 3.78 16.31 10.66
C LEU A 201 4.19 16.59 12.11
N LEU A 202 3.35 16.17 13.05
CA LEU A 202 3.64 16.12 14.47
C LEU A 202 3.67 14.65 14.89
N ASN A 203 4.85 14.03 14.91
CA ASN A 203 5.00 12.65 15.29
C ASN A 203 5.42 12.58 16.76
N ILE A 204 4.61 11.94 17.59
CA ILE A 204 4.82 11.77 19.02
C ILE A 204 4.91 10.28 19.31
N HIS A 205 6.02 9.84 19.89
CA HIS A 205 6.21 8.45 20.29
C HIS A 205 6.81 8.39 21.70
N ASN A 206 6.00 8.00 22.69
CA ASN A 206 6.37 8.10 24.10
C ASN A 206 6.82 9.52 24.46
N ASN A 207 8.11 9.72 24.75
CA ASN A 207 8.70 11.02 25.07
C ASN A 207 9.44 11.66 23.87
N GLU A 208 9.40 11.02 22.70
CA GLU A 208 10.01 11.56 21.49
C GLU A 208 9.00 12.40 20.71
N VAL A 209 9.38 13.61 20.31
CA VAL A 209 8.60 14.49 19.44
C VAL A 209 9.43 14.83 18.21
N VAL A 210 8.88 14.57 17.04
CA VAL A 210 9.47 14.94 15.75
C VAL A 210 8.48 15.80 15.00
N VAL A 211 8.86 17.06 14.76
CA VAL A 211 8.13 17.95 13.85
C VAL A 211 8.78 17.87 12.48
N GLY A 212 7.96 17.72 11.43
CA GLY A 212 8.45 17.60 10.06
C GLY A 212 7.51 18.22 9.04
N ILE A 213 7.98 18.29 7.79
CA ILE A 213 7.16 18.67 6.64
C ILE A 213 7.16 17.52 5.64
N ALA A 214 5.99 17.03 5.28
CA ALA A 214 5.86 15.93 4.34
C ALA A 214 6.40 16.30 2.95
N LEU A 215 7.23 15.41 2.40
CA LEU A 215 7.78 15.52 1.04
C LEU A 215 7.02 14.65 0.04
N THR A 216 6.34 13.61 0.52
CA THR A 216 5.44 12.74 -0.25
C THR A 216 4.00 13.16 -0.02
N GLU A 217 3.20 13.18 -1.08
CA GLU A 217 1.77 13.51 -1.02
C GLU A 217 0.95 12.23 -0.80
N GLU A 218 1.31 11.18 -1.54
CA GLU A 218 0.88 9.80 -1.28
C GLU A 218 2.07 8.97 -0.83
N SER A 219 1.81 7.96 0.00
CA SER A 219 2.82 6.98 0.37
C SER A 219 3.37 6.25 -0.87
N LEU A 220 4.69 6.12 -0.92
CA LEU A 220 5.47 5.43 -1.94
C LEU A 220 5.17 3.93 -2.03
N HIS A 221 4.50 3.33 -1.02
CA HIS A 221 4.00 1.96 -1.14
C HIS A 221 2.85 1.84 -2.15
N ARG A 222 2.12 2.94 -2.45
CA ARG A 222 1.03 2.97 -3.44
C ARG A 222 1.62 3.00 -4.85
N ARG A 223 2.23 1.89 -5.25
CA ARG A 223 2.80 1.68 -6.58
C ARG A 223 2.44 0.30 -7.10
N ASN A 224 2.36 0.21 -8.43
CA ASN A 224 2.22 -1.03 -9.21
C ASN A 224 0.92 -1.84 -8.99
N ILE A 225 0.27 -1.73 -7.83
CA ILE A 225 -0.97 -2.43 -7.49
C ILE A 225 -2.16 -1.47 -7.64
N THR A 226 -3.18 -1.90 -8.38
CA THR A 226 -4.43 -1.15 -8.60
C THR A 226 -5.67 -1.92 -8.13
N HIS A 227 -5.59 -3.25 -8.10
CA HIS A 227 -6.64 -4.17 -7.66
C HIS A 227 -6.22 -4.77 -6.33
N PHE A 228 -6.75 -4.19 -5.26
CA PHE A 228 -6.47 -4.61 -3.90
C PHE A 228 -7.36 -5.78 -3.48
N GLY A 229 -6.83 -6.58 -2.56
CA GLY A 229 -7.49 -7.66 -1.84
C GLY A 229 -7.30 -7.48 -0.33
N PRO A 230 -7.99 -8.30 0.48
CA PRO A 230 -8.16 -8.09 1.93
C PRO A 230 -6.85 -8.08 2.74
N THR A 231 -5.79 -8.68 2.18
CA THR A 231 -4.47 -8.83 2.80
C THR A 231 -3.35 -8.45 1.82
N THR A 232 -3.58 -7.46 0.96
CA THR A 232 -2.54 -7.02 0.01
C THR A 232 -1.32 -6.49 0.75
N LEU A 233 -0.17 -7.13 0.55
CA LEU A 233 1.10 -6.70 1.14
C LEU A 233 1.52 -5.33 0.56
N ARG A 234 2.04 -4.44 1.42
CA ARG A 234 2.63 -3.17 0.96
C ARG A 234 3.86 -3.46 0.07
N SER A 235 3.97 -2.78 -1.06
CA SER A 235 5.08 -2.96 -2.00
C SER A 235 6.46 -2.69 -1.39
N THR A 236 6.53 -1.85 -0.36
CA THR A 236 7.77 -1.55 0.39
C THR A 236 8.25 -2.75 1.21
N LEU A 237 7.34 -3.47 1.84
CA LEU A 237 7.64 -4.71 2.57
C LEU A 237 7.96 -5.85 1.59
N ALA A 238 7.21 -5.98 0.49
CA ALA A 238 7.51 -6.91 -0.59
C ALA A 238 8.95 -6.73 -1.12
N TYR A 239 9.34 -5.48 -1.41
CA TYR A 239 10.70 -5.13 -1.83
C TYR A 239 11.75 -5.52 -0.77
N GLY A 240 11.49 -5.23 0.50
CA GLY A 240 12.38 -5.59 1.60
C GLY A 240 12.58 -7.10 1.74
N MET A 241 11.49 -7.88 1.62
CA MET A 241 11.54 -9.35 1.65
C MET A 241 12.37 -9.91 0.49
N LEU A 242 12.18 -9.41 -0.74
CA LEU A 242 12.97 -9.81 -1.90
C LEU A 242 14.45 -9.47 -1.72
N ARG A 243 14.77 -8.26 -1.23
CA ARG A 243 16.15 -7.84 -0.93
C ARG A 243 16.85 -8.75 0.09
N LEU A 244 16.13 -9.28 1.07
CA LEU A 244 16.70 -10.22 2.06
C LEU A 244 17.15 -11.54 1.44
N CYS A 245 16.57 -11.92 0.29
CA CYS A 245 17.04 -13.08 -0.47
C CYS A 245 18.26 -12.78 -1.33
N ASP A 246 18.70 -11.52 -1.50
CA ASP A 246 19.81 -11.16 -2.40
C ASP A 246 19.68 -11.81 -3.81
N PRO A 247 18.64 -11.47 -4.60
CA PRO A 247 18.40 -12.11 -5.89
C PRO A 247 19.54 -11.85 -6.88
N GLN A 248 19.98 -12.90 -7.55
CA GLN A 248 21.00 -12.88 -8.59
C GLN A 248 20.36 -12.99 -9.97
N PRO A 249 20.96 -12.43 -11.02
CA PRO A 249 20.50 -12.66 -12.38
C PRO A 249 20.34 -14.15 -12.66
N THR A 250 19.30 -14.52 -13.41
CA THR A 250 18.88 -15.89 -13.73
C THR A 250 18.21 -16.69 -12.60
N ASP A 251 18.14 -16.17 -11.37
CA ASP A 251 17.37 -16.82 -10.30
C ASP A 251 15.89 -17.00 -10.71
N ILE A 252 15.34 -18.16 -10.41
CA ILE A 252 13.89 -18.43 -10.48
C ILE A 252 13.29 -18.14 -9.10
N ILE A 253 12.40 -17.15 -9.05
CA ILE A 253 11.77 -16.64 -7.82
C ILE A 253 10.29 -17.03 -7.83
N ILE A 254 9.83 -17.65 -6.75
CA ILE A 254 8.41 -18.03 -6.61
C ILE A 254 7.73 -17.35 -5.42
N ASP A 255 6.51 -16.88 -5.63
CA ASP A 255 5.54 -16.59 -4.57
C ASP A 255 4.33 -17.55 -4.68
N PRO A 256 4.32 -18.64 -3.89
CA PRO A 256 3.30 -19.68 -4.00
C PRO A 256 1.95 -19.36 -3.34
N MET A 257 1.84 -18.24 -2.64
CA MET A 257 0.60 -17.77 -2.02
C MET A 257 0.44 -16.27 -2.29
N CYS A 258 0.44 -15.91 -3.57
CA CYS A 258 0.72 -14.54 -3.99
C CYS A 258 -0.40 -13.53 -3.72
N GLY A 259 -1.62 -13.99 -3.42
CA GLY A 259 -2.76 -13.11 -3.25
C GLY A 259 -2.98 -12.22 -4.47
N THR A 260 -2.80 -10.91 -4.30
CA THR A 260 -2.92 -9.90 -5.37
C THR A 260 -1.64 -9.67 -6.18
N GLY A 261 -0.57 -10.44 -5.92
CA GLY A 261 0.67 -10.42 -6.69
C GLY A 261 1.66 -9.33 -6.27
N ALA A 262 1.54 -8.75 -5.07
CA ALA A 262 2.40 -7.65 -4.64
C ALA A 262 3.91 -7.97 -4.67
N ILE A 263 4.30 -9.15 -4.17
CA ILE A 263 5.69 -9.62 -4.18
C ILE A 263 6.20 -9.85 -5.62
N PRO A 264 5.58 -10.71 -6.44
CA PRO A 264 6.09 -11.01 -7.78
C PRO A 264 6.11 -9.79 -8.70
N ILE A 265 5.12 -8.89 -8.59
CA ILE A 265 5.06 -7.66 -9.40
C ILE A 265 6.20 -6.70 -9.01
N GLU A 266 6.46 -6.53 -7.72
CA GLU A 266 7.57 -5.70 -7.25
C GLU A 266 8.91 -6.31 -7.67
N GLY A 267 9.03 -7.64 -7.58
CA GLY A 267 10.20 -8.40 -7.98
C GLY A 267 10.52 -8.24 -9.46
N ALA A 268 9.57 -8.55 -10.34
CA ALA A 268 9.79 -8.51 -11.78
C ALA A 268 10.07 -7.08 -12.30
N THR A 269 9.61 -6.06 -11.57
CA THR A 269 9.92 -4.65 -11.90
C THR A 269 11.34 -4.25 -11.51
N GLU A 270 11.91 -4.84 -10.45
CA GLU A 270 13.23 -4.45 -9.93
C GLU A 270 14.36 -5.39 -10.38
N TRP A 271 14.09 -6.69 -10.48
CA TRP A 271 15.03 -7.71 -10.93
C TRP A 271 14.56 -8.33 -12.26
N PRO A 272 14.61 -7.58 -13.38
CA PRO A 272 14.16 -8.08 -14.68
C PRO A 272 15.06 -9.20 -15.24
N GLY A 273 16.25 -9.41 -14.66
CA GLY A 273 17.12 -10.54 -14.97
C GLY A 273 16.73 -11.85 -14.29
N CYS A 274 15.75 -11.85 -13.38
CA CYS A 274 15.22 -13.03 -12.71
C CYS A 274 13.85 -13.41 -13.32
N TYR A 275 13.50 -14.69 -13.30
CA TYR A 275 12.17 -15.12 -13.71
C TYR A 275 11.27 -15.29 -12.49
N HIS A 276 10.07 -14.72 -12.53
CA HIS A 276 9.14 -14.75 -11.41
C HIS A 276 7.97 -15.68 -11.74
N ILE A 277 7.60 -16.52 -10.79
CA ILE A 277 6.42 -17.38 -10.88
C ILE A 277 5.56 -17.12 -9.66
N ALA A 278 4.27 -16.93 -9.84
CA ALA A 278 3.36 -16.63 -8.77
C ALA A 278 2.12 -17.50 -8.86
N GLY A 279 1.48 -17.74 -7.72
CA GLY A 279 0.19 -18.38 -7.74
C GLY A 279 -0.50 -18.41 -6.41
N ASP A 280 -1.78 -18.74 -6.46
CA ASP A 280 -2.67 -18.79 -5.31
C ASP A 280 -3.73 -19.86 -5.54
N ASN A 281 -4.30 -20.41 -4.47
CA ASN A 281 -5.37 -21.40 -4.58
C ASN A 281 -6.72 -20.74 -4.88
N ASN A 282 -6.89 -19.47 -4.52
CA ASN A 282 -8.12 -18.74 -4.71
C ASN A 282 -8.17 -18.13 -6.13
N PRO A 283 -9.12 -18.54 -7.00
CA PRO A 283 -9.22 -18.03 -8.36
C PRO A 283 -9.45 -16.50 -8.41
N GLN A 284 -10.10 -15.92 -7.39
CA GLN A 284 -10.29 -14.47 -7.32
C GLN A 284 -9.00 -13.72 -7.01
N ALA A 285 -8.09 -14.32 -6.23
CA ALA A 285 -6.78 -13.75 -5.96
C ALA A 285 -5.94 -13.73 -7.24
N VAL A 286 -5.87 -14.87 -7.93
CA VAL A 286 -5.21 -15.00 -9.24
C VAL A 286 -5.76 -13.98 -10.26
N LYS A 287 -7.09 -13.82 -10.34
CA LYS A 287 -7.73 -12.82 -11.22
C LYS A 287 -7.30 -11.38 -10.88
N ARG A 288 -7.26 -11.00 -9.60
CA ARG A 288 -6.81 -9.66 -9.18
C ARG A 288 -5.34 -9.43 -9.52
N ALA A 289 -4.50 -10.44 -9.29
CA ALA A 289 -3.08 -10.37 -9.59
C ALA A 289 -2.83 -10.27 -11.10
N ALA A 290 -3.55 -11.03 -11.94
CA ALA A 290 -3.53 -10.87 -13.39
C ALA A 290 -3.92 -9.44 -13.81
N ASN A 291 -4.99 -8.88 -13.23
CA ASN A 291 -5.38 -7.50 -13.52
C ASN A 291 -4.32 -6.48 -13.10
N ASN A 292 -3.59 -6.71 -12.01
CA ASN A 292 -2.47 -5.85 -11.60
C ASN A 292 -1.30 -5.94 -12.59
N ILE A 293 -0.98 -7.13 -13.10
CA ILE A 293 0.04 -7.33 -14.14
C ILE A 293 -0.37 -6.57 -15.42
N CYS A 294 -1.63 -6.71 -15.86
CA CYS A 294 -2.16 -5.97 -17.01
C CYS A 294 -2.07 -4.44 -16.82
N SER A 295 -2.42 -3.92 -15.65
CA SER A 295 -2.26 -2.49 -15.33
C SER A 295 -0.81 -2.04 -15.42
N LEU A 296 0.14 -2.87 -14.98
CA LEU A 296 1.57 -2.56 -15.04
C LEU A 296 2.09 -2.57 -16.48
N LEU A 297 1.68 -3.53 -17.30
CA LEU A 297 2.05 -3.61 -18.72
C LEU A 297 1.57 -2.37 -19.49
N LYS A 298 0.30 -1.99 -19.35
CA LYS A 298 -0.26 -0.75 -19.94
C LYS A 298 0.48 0.51 -19.51
N LYS A 299 0.98 0.54 -18.27
CA LYS A 299 1.76 1.67 -17.75
C LYS A 299 3.17 1.72 -18.36
N ASN A 300 3.73 0.60 -18.78
CA ASN A 300 5.04 0.50 -19.41
C ASN A 300 4.98 0.81 -20.91
N GLU A 301 3.93 0.39 -21.62
CA GLU A 301 3.68 0.72 -23.03
C GLU A 301 3.61 2.24 -23.26
N ASN A 302 2.99 2.96 -22.33
CA ASN A 302 2.86 4.42 -22.37
C ASN A 302 4.18 5.19 -22.13
N LYS A 303 5.30 4.50 -21.88
CA LYS A 303 6.64 5.10 -21.80
C LYS A 303 7.40 4.73 -23.07
N GLU A 304 7.35 5.60 -24.07
CA GLU A 304 7.96 5.43 -25.40
C GLU A 304 9.35 4.76 -25.38
N SER A 305 9.58 3.88 -26.37
CA SER A 305 10.84 3.29 -26.84
C SER A 305 11.33 1.97 -26.22
N SER A 306 10.55 0.90 -26.39
CA SER A 306 11.07 -0.42 -26.80
C SER A 306 9.88 -1.34 -27.07
N THR A 307 10.06 -2.32 -27.95
CA THR A 307 9.17 -3.49 -28.13
C THR A 307 8.56 -3.95 -26.79
N PRO A 308 7.27 -4.37 -26.74
CA PRO A 308 6.63 -4.81 -25.51
C PRO A 308 7.32 -6.10 -25.04
N LEU A 309 8.41 -5.95 -24.30
CA LEU A 309 9.04 -7.04 -23.60
C LEU A 309 8.09 -7.33 -22.45
N GLY A 310 7.40 -8.48 -22.53
CA GLY A 310 6.58 -8.96 -21.43
C GLY A 310 7.37 -8.90 -20.12
N ILE A 311 6.65 -8.78 -19.01
CA ILE A 311 7.29 -8.86 -17.69
C ILE A 311 7.66 -10.34 -17.47
N PRO A 312 8.86 -10.67 -16.96
CA PRO A 312 9.27 -12.05 -16.70
C PRO A 312 8.54 -12.59 -15.45
N LEU A 313 7.22 -12.70 -15.56
CA LEU A 313 6.30 -13.04 -14.49
C LEU A 313 5.11 -13.83 -15.05
N ASP A 314 5.00 -15.09 -14.61
CA ASP A 314 3.80 -15.90 -14.82
C ASP A 314 2.96 -16.00 -13.56
N ILE A 315 1.64 -16.09 -13.75
CA ILE A 315 0.70 -16.34 -12.66
C ILE A 315 -0.18 -17.56 -12.92
N ILE A 316 -0.28 -18.43 -11.93
CA ILE A 316 -0.90 -19.74 -12.05
C ILE A 316 -1.84 -19.97 -10.87
N GLN A 317 -2.96 -20.64 -11.08
CA GLN A 317 -3.77 -21.15 -9.97
C GLN A 317 -3.24 -22.53 -9.53
N TRP A 318 -2.90 -22.68 -8.25
CA TRP A 318 -2.37 -23.94 -7.72
C TRP A 318 -2.67 -24.12 -6.23
N ASP A 319 -2.35 -25.29 -5.69
CA ASP A 319 -2.25 -25.51 -4.25
C ASP A 319 -0.77 -25.53 -3.84
N ILE A 320 -0.39 -24.72 -2.86
CA ILE A 320 0.96 -24.71 -2.30
C ILE A 320 1.37 -26.05 -1.67
N CYS A 321 0.41 -26.90 -1.29
CA CYS A 321 0.73 -28.24 -0.81
C CYS A 321 1.12 -29.22 -1.93
N ASN A 322 0.92 -28.86 -3.20
CA ASN A 322 1.23 -29.69 -4.36
C ASN A 322 1.50 -28.81 -5.60
N LEU A 323 2.70 -28.22 -5.66
CA LEU A 323 3.08 -27.30 -6.72
C LEU A 323 3.42 -28.08 -8.00
N PRO A 324 2.95 -27.62 -9.19
CA PRO A 324 3.23 -28.25 -10.47
C PRO A 324 4.65 -27.94 -11.00
N LEU A 325 5.65 -28.01 -10.12
CA LEU A 325 7.05 -27.68 -10.39
C LEU A 325 7.97 -28.87 -10.09
N ARG A 326 9.08 -28.95 -10.82
CA ARG A 326 10.07 -30.01 -10.64
C ARG A 326 10.82 -29.82 -9.31
N THR A 327 11.35 -30.92 -8.79
CA THR A 327 12.20 -30.87 -7.59
C THR A 327 13.48 -30.08 -7.90
N GLY A 328 13.87 -29.17 -7.00
CA GLY A 328 15.09 -28.37 -7.12
C GLY A 328 15.13 -27.43 -8.33
N SER A 329 13.99 -26.92 -8.78
CA SER A 329 13.88 -26.04 -9.96
C SER A 329 13.70 -24.56 -9.61
N VAL A 330 13.77 -24.18 -8.34
CA VAL A 330 13.53 -22.82 -7.85
C VAL A 330 14.64 -22.38 -6.90
N ASP A 331 15.18 -21.18 -7.11
CA ASP A 331 16.29 -20.66 -6.33
C ASP A 331 15.83 -19.86 -5.11
N ILE A 332 14.73 -19.12 -5.26
CA ILE A 332 14.20 -18.25 -4.20
C ILE A 332 12.69 -18.45 -4.02
N ILE A 333 12.26 -18.59 -2.78
CA ILE A 333 10.85 -18.54 -2.39
C ILE A 333 10.61 -17.29 -1.55
N VAL A 334 9.66 -16.44 -1.92
CA VAL A 334 9.27 -15.27 -1.10
C VAL A 334 7.76 -15.22 -1.00
N THR A 335 7.21 -15.28 0.22
CA THR A 335 5.75 -15.28 0.38
C THR A 335 5.27 -14.72 1.72
N ASP A 336 4.09 -14.09 1.67
CA ASP A 336 3.32 -13.66 2.83
C ASP A 336 2.33 -14.76 3.22
N MET A 337 2.72 -15.57 4.21
CA MET A 337 1.97 -16.75 4.61
C MET A 337 0.66 -16.34 5.31
N PRO A 338 -0.43 -17.12 5.21
CA PRO A 338 -1.68 -16.77 5.89
C PRO A 338 -1.51 -16.76 7.43
N PHE A 339 -1.85 -15.63 8.06
CA PHE A 339 -1.70 -15.46 9.53
C PHE A 339 -2.80 -16.16 10.34
N GLY A 340 -3.86 -16.64 9.68
CA GLY A 340 -5.00 -17.26 10.37
C GLY A 340 -5.89 -16.27 11.13
N LYS A 341 -5.89 -14.99 10.72
CA LYS A 341 -6.77 -13.92 11.22
C LYS A 341 -7.81 -13.51 10.18
N ARG A 342 -7.36 -12.85 9.10
CA ARG A 342 -8.22 -12.42 7.97
C ARG A 342 -8.40 -13.50 6.91
N ILE A 343 -7.38 -14.35 6.73
CA ILE A 343 -7.37 -15.48 5.80
C ILE A 343 -6.93 -16.74 6.56
N GLY A 344 -7.65 -17.84 6.33
CA GLY A 344 -7.41 -19.11 7.00
C GLY A 344 -7.75 -19.06 8.49
N SER A 345 -7.15 -19.95 9.27
CA SER A 345 -7.22 -19.92 10.73
C SER A 345 -5.94 -20.46 11.35
N LYS A 346 -5.59 -20.02 12.56
CA LYS A 346 -4.43 -20.57 13.29
C LYS A 346 -4.52 -22.09 13.49
N LYS A 347 -5.74 -22.64 13.58
CA LYS A 347 -5.96 -24.09 13.63
C LYS A 347 -5.51 -24.75 12.33
N LYS A 348 -5.96 -24.24 11.17
CA LYS A 348 -5.57 -24.75 9.85
C LYS A 348 -4.07 -24.60 9.57
N ASN A 349 -3.43 -23.57 10.13
CA ASN A 349 -1.99 -23.36 9.98
C ASN A 349 -1.15 -24.53 10.53
N TRP A 350 -1.64 -25.27 11.54
CA TRP A 350 -0.94 -26.43 12.10
C TRP A 350 -0.72 -27.56 11.08
N ASP A 351 -1.61 -27.67 10.11
CA ASP A 351 -1.51 -28.64 9.01
C ASP A 351 -0.83 -28.01 7.78
N LEU A 352 -1.21 -26.77 7.45
CA LEU A 352 -0.71 -26.05 6.29
C LEU A 352 0.79 -25.78 6.36
N TYR A 353 1.31 -25.25 7.48
CA TYR A 353 2.71 -24.81 7.55
C TYR A 353 3.73 -25.95 7.36
N PRO A 354 3.55 -27.13 7.99
CA PRO A 354 4.41 -28.28 7.68
C PRO A 354 4.32 -28.73 6.23
N ALA A 355 3.10 -28.81 5.66
CA ALA A 355 2.89 -29.26 4.29
C ALA A 355 3.53 -28.29 3.28
N CYS A 356 3.30 -26.99 3.41
CA CYS A 356 3.88 -26.01 2.50
C CYS A 356 5.39 -25.92 2.66
N LEU A 357 5.96 -26.00 3.87
CA LEU A 357 7.42 -25.98 4.06
C LEU A 357 8.08 -27.22 3.46
N MET A 358 7.43 -28.38 3.52
CA MET A 358 7.90 -29.60 2.85
C MET A 358 7.90 -29.42 1.33
N GLU A 359 6.81 -28.91 0.77
CA GLU A 359 6.66 -28.73 -0.68
C GLU A 359 7.60 -27.64 -1.22
N MET A 360 7.70 -26.51 -0.52
CA MET A 360 8.72 -25.49 -0.75
C MET A 360 10.13 -26.09 -0.73
N GLY A 361 10.40 -26.99 0.21
CA GLY A 361 11.70 -27.68 0.31
C GLY A 361 11.96 -28.64 -0.84
N ARG A 362 10.91 -29.23 -1.41
CA ARG A 362 11.00 -30.11 -2.60
C ARG A 362 11.38 -29.30 -3.84
N ILE A 363 10.72 -28.18 -4.09
CA ILE A 363 10.96 -27.38 -5.31
C ILE A 363 12.22 -26.52 -5.22
N CYS A 364 12.69 -26.19 -4.02
CA CYS A 364 13.84 -25.30 -3.84
C CYS A 364 15.18 -26.03 -4.01
N THR A 365 16.10 -25.42 -4.77
CA THR A 365 17.43 -25.96 -5.08
C THR A 365 18.24 -26.24 -3.80
N PRO A 366 18.65 -27.49 -3.53
CA PRO A 366 19.48 -27.81 -2.37
C PRO A 366 20.83 -27.08 -2.36
N GLY A 367 21.30 -26.67 -1.18
CA GLY A 367 22.58 -26.01 -0.97
C GLY A 367 22.61 -24.51 -1.30
N THR A 368 21.98 -24.07 -2.39
CA THR A 368 21.96 -22.66 -2.82
C THR A 368 20.63 -21.96 -2.57
N GLY A 369 19.53 -22.73 -2.53
CA GLY A 369 18.19 -22.21 -2.42
C GLY A 369 17.90 -21.49 -1.10
N ARG A 370 17.03 -20.49 -1.15
CA ARG A 370 16.60 -19.72 0.03
C ARG A 370 15.12 -19.38 0.01
N ALA A 371 14.56 -19.19 1.19
CA ALA A 371 13.18 -18.76 1.35
C ALA A 371 13.08 -17.59 2.32
N VAL A 372 12.28 -16.58 1.99
CA VAL A 372 11.87 -15.50 2.91
C VAL A 372 10.37 -15.58 3.13
N LEU A 373 9.99 -15.93 4.36
CA LEU A 373 8.61 -16.22 4.73
C LEU A 373 8.14 -15.23 5.79
N LEU A 374 7.03 -14.53 5.51
CA LEU A 374 6.38 -13.63 6.45
C LEU A 374 5.22 -14.34 7.15
N THR A 375 5.18 -14.30 8.49
CA THR A 375 4.03 -14.79 9.27
C THR A 375 3.91 -14.12 10.64
N GLN A 376 2.68 -13.97 11.13
CA GLN A 376 2.38 -13.61 12.52
C GLN A 376 2.20 -14.84 13.44
N ASP A 377 2.00 -16.04 12.89
CA ASP A 377 1.80 -17.27 13.66
C ASP A 377 3.15 -17.92 14.04
N LYS A 378 3.87 -17.21 14.91
CA LYS A 378 5.23 -17.54 15.35
C LYS A 378 5.32 -18.95 15.96
N LYS A 379 4.30 -19.35 16.73
CA LYS A 379 4.27 -20.63 17.45
C LYS A 379 4.11 -21.80 16.48
N CYS A 380 3.16 -21.70 15.56
CA CYS A 380 2.97 -22.73 14.55
C CYS A 380 4.22 -22.86 13.67
N PHE A 381 4.72 -21.72 13.18
CA PHE A 381 5.89 -21.70 12.30
C PHE A 381 7.14 -22.29 12.94
N ALA A 382 7.45 -21.92 14.19
CA ALA A 382 8.60 -22.46 14.90
C ALA A 382 8.52 -24.00 15.05
N LYS A 383 7.33 -24.55 15.33
CA LYS A 383 7.14 -26.00 15.47
C LYS A 383 7.13 -26.73 14.12
N ALA A 384 6.64 -26.10 13.06
CA ALA A 384 6.75 -26.65 11.71
C ALA A 384 8.22 -26.69 11.24
N LEU A 385 8.96 -25.60 11.45
CA LEU A 385 10.36 -25.49 11.08
C LEU A 385 11.26 -26.44 11.87
N SER A 386 10.99 -26.66 13.17
CA SER A 386 11.78 -27.61 13.98
C SER A 386 11.66 -29.05 13.46
N ARG A 387 10.50 -29.44 12.91
CA ARG A 387 10.30 -30.76 12.29
C ARG A 387 11.04 -30.90 10.96
N LEU A 388 11.24 -29.80 10.26
CA LEU A 388 11.85 -29.73 8.92
C LEU A 388 13.26 -29.16 8.95
N GLY A 389 13.95 -29.22 10.10
CA GLY A 389 15.32 -28.71 10.26
C GLY A 389 16.37 -29.42 9.40
N HIS A 390 16.04 -30.61 8.89
CA HIS A 390 16.85 -31.37 7.93
C HIS A 390 16.69 -30.89 6.47
N ILE A 391 15.72 -30.01 6.19
CA ILE A 391 15.46 -29.39 4.89
C ILE A 391 15.82 -27.91 4.92
N TRP A 392 15.47 -27.25 6.02
CA TRP A 392 15.56 -25.80 6.19
C TRP A 392 16.44 -25.43 7.37
N ARG A 393 17.47 -24.64 7.12
CA ARG A 393 18.26 -23.97 8.14
C ARG A 393 17.77 -22.54 8.32
N ARG A 394 17.36 -22.18 9.53
CA ARG A 394 16.98 -20.80 9.84
C ARG A 394 18.21 -19.89 9.83
N GLY A 395 18.17 -18.83 9.03
CA GLY A 395 19.12 -17.73 9.03
C GLY A 395 18.60 -16.57 9.90
N GLN A 396 18.67 -15.35 9.36
CA GLN A 396 18.21 -14.14 10.04
C GLN A 396 16.68 -14.13 10.20
N THR A 397 16.21 -13.56 11.31
CA THR A 397 14.80 -13.22 11.53
C THR A 397 14.68 -11.71 11.70
N VAL A 398 13.79 -11.07 10.94
CA VAL A 398 13.52 -9.64 11.03
C VAL A 398 12.10 -9.44 11.53
N TRP A 399 11.94 -8.56 12.51
CA TRP A 399 10.64 -8.21 13.08
C TRP A 399 10.06 -7.01 12.35
N VAL A 400 8.80 -7.12 11.93
CA VAL A 400 8.12 -6.08 11.16
C VAL A 400 6.72 -5.81 11.73
N ASN A 401 6.25 -4.59 11.55
CA ASN A 401 4.87 -4.21 11.82
C ASN A 401 4.09 -4.22 10.50
N VAL A 402 3.05 -5.06 10.42
CA VAL A 402 2.17 -5.19 9.26
C VAL A 402 0.75 -4.83 9.68
N GLY A 403 0.36 -3.57 9.45
CA GLY A 403 -0.98 -3.08 9.79
C GLY A 403 -1.32 -3.25 11.28
N GLY A 404 -0.39 -2.87 12.16
CA GLY A 404 -0.51 -3.04 13.62
C GLY A 404 -0.11 -4.42 14.12
N LEU A 405 0.09 -5.41 13.24
CA LEU A 405 0.47 -6.75 13.63
C LEU A 405 1.99 -6.90 13.70
N HIS A 406 2.50 -7.28 14.87
CA HIS A 406 3.91 -7.63 15.04
C HIS A 406 4.21 -9.03 14.46
N ALA A 407 4.59 -9.06 13.19
CA ALA A 407 4.93 -10.25 12.43
C ALA A 407 6.46 -10.47 12.35
N ALA A 408 6.86 -11.65 11.86
CA ALA A 408 8.25 -12.01 11.61
C ALA A 408 8.47 -12.36 10.15
N VAL A 409 9.59 -11.90 9.61
CA VAL A 409 10.15 -12.29 8.32
C VAL A 409 11.32 -13.24 8.60
N TYR A 410 11.20 -14.49 8.18
CA TYR A 410 12.20 -15.53 8.39
C TYR A 410 12.97 -15.79 7.10
N LEU A 411 14.29 -15.61 7.13
CA LEU A 411 15.17 -16.11 6.08
C LEU A 411 15.55 -17.57 6.40
N LEU A 412 15.26 -18.47 5.47
CA LEU A 412 15.63 -19.88 5.52
C LEU A 412 16.59 -20.20 4.39
N LYS A 413 17.57 -21.06 4.65
CA LYS A 413 18.47 -21.63 3.65
C LYS A 413 18.13 -23.09 3.44
N ARG A 414 18.07 -23.53 2.19
CA ARG A 414 17.84 -24.92 1.83
C ARG A 414 19.13 -25.71 2.09
N THR A 415 19.05 -26.71 2.97
CA THR A 415 20.19 -27.56 3.35
C THR A 415 20.58 -28.56 2.28
#